data_AF-A0A6J5DM38-F1
#
_entry.id   AF-A0A6J5DM38-F1
#
_cell.length_a   1.000
_cell.length_b   1.000
_cell.length_c   1.000
_cell.angle_alpha   90.00
_cell.angle_beta   90.00
_cell.angle_gamma   90.00
#
_symmetry.space_group_name_H-M   'P 1'
#
loop_
_entity.id
_entity.type
_entity.pdbx_description
1 polymer ?
#
loop_
_entity_poly.entity_id
_entity_poly.type
_entity_poly.pdbx_seq_one_letter_code
_entity_poly.pdbx_strand_id
1 'polypeptide(L)'
;MQETDTRTNDPEEFHGHPELVLRELPDGRVTGVAVREMRSSFHVSFAGKFVEPEEAASGIDSLRRLDRNDTYGSWKKESDIDAGSLDEAIALSPESSVGQKFVFVYRVNEWMWGIWNNPDHPKRSEALKHLAGLELRSVADFHGTRVSAAKRAQRPGLDNVRANKTLTGSYQALEISIDLLEQSHLRARDKQDYEAHPAVRHLCDWWNRHAPEGSREASVVRLYVWNETDRIFNACDPEEPAAQADQMDAWPSCALFEHPGMPTVLACFYRGRRFNKDDGTGYTTVFAADGSKVTSVGLDVAEVDEAYYSLIGLERLAEHDVFAV
;
A
#
# COMPACT_ATOMS: atom_id res chain seq x y z
N MET A 1 -52.86 -28.77 -11.09
CA MET A 1 -51.87 -29.04 -10.03
C MET A 1 -50.52 -28.82 -10.66
N GLN A 2 -49.87 -27.73 -10.29
CA GLN A 2 -48.56 -27.33 -10.80
C GLN A 2 -47.49 -28.25 -10.19
N GLU A 3 -46.66 -28.86 -11.01
CA GLU A 3 -45.31 -29.22 -10.61
C GLU A 3 -44.38 -28.20 -11.25
N THR A 4 -44.01 -27.20 -10.43
CA THR A 4 -42.94 -26.27 -10.72
C THR A 4 -41.63 -27.05 -10.71
N ASP A 5 -41.08 -27.24 -11.90
CA ASP A 5 -39.73 -27.73 -12.11
C ASP A 5 -38.75 -26.70 -11.53
N THR A 6 -38.33 -26.96 -10.29
CA THR A 6 -37.30 -26.23 -9.58
C THR A 6 -36.02 -26.33 -10.41
N ARG A 7 -35.71 -25.28 -11.17
CA ARG A 7 -34.37 -25.06 -11.72
C ARG A 7 -33.38 -25.21 -10.56
N THR A 8 -32.61 -26.27 -10.64
CA THR A 8 -31.44 -26.54 -9.85
C THR A 8 -30.57 -25.29 -9.79
N ASN A 9 -30.28 -24.84 -8.57
CA ASN A 9 -29.11 -24.01 -8.29
C ASN A 9 -27.89 -24.82 -8.73
N ASP A 10 -27.43 -24.62 -9.97
CA ASP A 10 -26.07 -25.02 -10.31
C ASP A 10 -25.15 -24.32 -9.31
N PRO A 11 -24.25 -25.05 -8.63
CA PRO A 11 -23.20 -24.41 -7.82
C PRO A 11 -22.46 -23.44 -8.74
N GLU A 12 -22.16 -22.22 -8.28
CA GLU A 12 -21.25 -21.33 -9.01
C GLU A 12 -20.01 -22.16 -9.39
N GLU A 13 -19.85 -22.47 -10.67
CA GLU A 13 -18.82 -23.38 -11.19
C GLU A 13 -17.40 -22.85 -10.87
N PHE A 14 -17.32 -21.59 -10.43
CA PHE A 14 -16.13 -20.86 -10.08
C PHE A 14 -16.33 -19.96 -8.84
N HIS A 15 -15.81 -20.38 -7.68
CA HIS A 15 -15.75 -19.57 -6.47
C HIS A 15 -14.66 -18.48 -6.57
N GLY A 16 -14.97 -17.26 -6.09
CA GLY A 16 -14.01 -16.15 -5.98
C GLY A 16 -14.48 -14.84 -6.63
N HIS A 17 -13.73 -13.77 -6.40
CA HIS A 17 -13.99 -12.47 -7.01
C HIS A 17 -13.42 -12.43 -8.43
N PRO A 18 -14.18 -11.96 -9.43
CA PRO A 18 -13.65 -11.82 -10.79
C PRO A 18 -12.60 -10.74 -10.84
N GLU A 19 -11.47 -11.06 -11.46
CA GLU A 19 -10.33 -10.17 -11.65
C GLU A 19 -9.81 -10.27 -13.09
N LEU A 20 -9.61 -9.13 -13.73
CA LEU A 20 -8.97 -9.05 -15.04
C LEU A 20 -7.48 -8.81 -14.84
N VAL A 21 -6.63 -9.70 -15.38
CA VAL A 21 -5.18 -9.54 -15.39
C VAL A 21 -4.75 -9.31 -16.83
N LEU A 22 -4.46 -8.05 -17.16
CA LEU A 22 -4.34 -7.56 -18.53
C LEU A 22 -3.00 -6.88 -18.77
N ARG A 23 -2.62 -6.82 -20.05
CA ARG A 23 -1.56 -5.95 -20.57
C ARG A 23 -2.14 -5.08 -21.66
N GLU A 24 -1.86 -3.79 -21.59
CA GLU A 24 -2.17 -2.85 -22.66
C GLU A 24 -1.05 -2.83 -23.71
N LEU A 25 -1.45 -2.91 -24.97
CA LEU A 25 -0.56 -2.87 -26.12
C LEU A 25 -0.38 -1.41 -26.59
N PRO A 26 0.68 -1.11 -27.37
CA PRO A 26 0.94 0.26 -27.84
C PRO A 26 -0.17 0.90 -28.67
N ASP A 27 -1.05 0.09 -29.27
CA ASP A 27 -2.19 0.55 -30.06
C ASP A 27 -3.50 0.71 -29.26
N GLY A 28 -3.43 0.57 -27.92
CA GLY A 28 -4.57 0.69 -27.01
C GLY A 28 -5.40 -0.58 -26.84
N ARG A 29 -5.11 -1.63 -27.61
CA ARG A 29 -5.72 -2.96 -27.39
C ARG A 29 -5.25 -3.56 -26.08
N VAL A 30 -6.04 -4.44 -25.50
CA VAL A 30 -5.67 -5.17 -24.29
C VAL A 30 -5.71 -6.67 -24.52
N THR A 31 -4.79 -7.38 -23.87
CA THR A 31 -4.69 -8.84 -23.92
C THR A 31 -4.40 -9.38 -22.53
N GLY A 32 -4.94 -10.54 -22.18
CA GLY A 32 -4.73 -11.12 -20.87
C GLY A 32 -5.69 -12.25 -20.54
N VAL A 33 -6.06 -12.34 -19.27
CA VAL A 33 -6.98 -13.36 -18.75
C VAL A 33 -7.99 -12.74 -17.78
N ALA A 34 -9.19 -13.31 -17.75
CA ALA A 34 -10.07 -13.23 -16.60
C ALA A 34 -9.74 -14.38 -15.66
N VAL A 35 -9.56 -14.08 -14.38
CA VAL A 35 -9.30 -15.04 -13.31
C VAL A 35 -10.32 -14.87 -12.19
N ARG A 36 -10.40 -15.90 -11.34
CA ARG A 36 -11.11 -15.83 -10.06
C ARG A 36 -10.11 -15.80 -8.93
N GLU A 37 -10.16 -14.75 -8.13
CA GLU A 37 -9.37 -14.58 -6.94
C GLU A 37 -10.07 -15.21 -5.73
N MET A 38 -9.36 -16.11 -5.05
CA MET A 38 -9.83 -16.81 -3.85
C MET A 38 -9.29 -16.19 -2.56
N ARG A 39 -8.19 -15.43 -2.59
CA ARG A 39 -7.56 -14.79 -1.42
C ARG A 39 -7.05 -13.39 -1.77
N SER A 40 -7.17 -12.43 -0.86
CA SER A 40 -6.72 -11.06 -1.15
C SER A 40 -5.20 -10.97 -1.33
N SER A 41 -4.76 -10.04 -2.20
CA SER A 41 -3.39 -9.51 -2.34
C SER A 41 -2.40 -10.28 -3.22
N PHE A 42 -2.84 -11.25 -4.03
CA PHE A 42 -1.92 -11.97 -4.91
C PHE A 42 -1.39 -11.11 -6.08
N HIS A 43 -2.19 -10.14 -6.55
CA HIS A 43 -1.75 -9.14 -7.55
C HIS A 43 -0.49 -8.37 -7.12
N VAL A 44 -0.29 -8.11 -5.82
CA VAL A 44 0.89 -7.41 -5.29
C VAL A 44 2.15 -8.25 -5.53
N SER A 45 2.08 -9.55 -5.20
CA SER A 45 3.18 -10.49 -5.44
C SER A 45 3.47 -10.65 -6.94
N PHE A 46 2.42 -10.70 -7.76
CA PHE A 46 2.55 -10.79 -9.21
C PHE A 46 3.22 -9.54 -9.79
N ALA A 47 2.75 -8.35 -9.39
CA ALA A 47 3.29 -7.06 -9.84
C ALA A 47 4.78 -6.92 -9.51
N GLY A 48 5.20 -7.34 -8.31
CA GLY A 48 6.60 -7.28 -7.90
C GLY A 48 7.52 -8.28 -8.62
N LYS A 49 6.96 -9.35 -9.21
CA LYS A 49 7.72 -10.38 -9.93
C LYS A 49 7.90 -10.04 -11.42
N PHE A 50 6.91 -9.42 -12.05
CA PHE A 50 6.88 -9.18 -13.49
C PHE A 50 6.86 -7.68 -13.79
N VAL A 51 7.98 -7.00 -13.58
CA VAL A 51 8.01 -5.53 -13.58
C VAL A 51 8.34 -4.95 -14.95
N GLU A 52 9.19 -5.63 -15.71
CA GLU A 52 9.57 -5.18 -17.06
C GLU A 52 8.51 -5.56 -18.11
N PRO A 53 8.40 -4.85 -19.25
CA PRO A 53 7.36 -5.12 -20.25
C PRO A 53 7.35 -6.56 -20.79
N GLU A 54 8.53 -7.15 -20.99
CA GLU A 54 8.71 -8.53 -21.41
C GLU A 54 8.39 -9.54 -20.30
N GLU A 55 8.67 -9.19 -19.03
CA GLU A 55 8.31 -10.01 -17.88
C GLU A 55 6.79 -10.00 -17.69
N ALA A 56 6.16 -8.84 -17.79
CA ALA A 56 4.70 -8.71 -17.76
C ALA A 56 4.05 -9.53 -18.88
N ALA A 57 4.60 -9.48 -20.10
CA ALA A 57 4.16 -10.32 -21.20
C ALA A 57 4.29 -11.82 -20.88
N SER A 58 5.45 -12.26 -20.37
CA SER A 58 5.67 -13.64 -19.97
C SER A 58 4.77 -14.08 -18.80
N GLY A 59 4.45 -13.18 -17.88
CA GLY A 59 3.52 -13.41 -16.78
C GLY A 59 2.11 -13.66 -17.30
N ILE A 60 1.63 -12.78 -18.19
CA ILE A 60 0.34 -12.96 -18.88
C ILE A 60 0.30 -14.27 -19.67
N ASP A 61 1.35 -14.58 -20.44
CA ASP A 61 1.43 -15.83 -21.20
C ASP A 61 1.39 -17.07 -20.29
N SER A 62 2.00 -16.98 -19.10
CA SER A 62 1.95 -18.05 -18.11
C SER A 62 0.53 -18.26 -17.59
N LEU A 63 -0.21 -17.17 -17.34
CA LEU A 63 -1.61 -17.24 -16.93
C LEU A 63 -2.49 -17.81 -18.04
N ARG A 64 -2.30 -17.40 -19.31
CA ARG A 64 -3.06 -17.93 -20.47
C ARG A 64 -2.86 -19.44 -20.67
N ARG A 65 -1.71 -19.97 -20.28
CA ARG A 65 -1.40 -21.41 -20.38
C ARG A 65 -1.93 -22.26 -19.23
N LEU A 66 -2.52 -21.66 -18.19
CA LEU A 66 -3.13 -22.42 -17.11
C LEU A 66 -4.27 -23.28 -17.66
N ASP A 67 -4.26 -24.57 -17.34
CA ASP A 67 -5.38 -25.45 -17.62
C ASP A 67 -6.53 -25.20 -16.62
N ARG A 68 -7.71 -25.76 -16.91
CA ARG A 68 -8.95 -25.53 -16.14
C ARG A 68 -8.84 -25.91 -14.64
N ASN A 69 -7.91 -26.79 -14.29
CA ASN A 69 -7.70 -27.25 -12.92
C ASN A 69 -6.45 -26.66 -12.26
N ASP A 70 -5.66 -25.89 -13.01
CA ASP A 70 -4.45 -25.28 -12.50
C ASP A 70 -4.74 -23.94 -11.84
N THR A 71 -3.84 -23.56 -10.93
CA THR A 71 -3.84 -22.22 -10.35
C THR A 71 -2.46 -21.60 -10.45
N TYR A 72 -2.42 -20.28 -10.57
CA TYR A 72 -1.22 -19.50 -10.33
C TYR A 72 -1.41 -18.78 -8.99
N GLY A 73 -0.81 -19.34 -7.94
CA GLY A 73 -1.13 -18.93 -6.57
C GLY A 73 -2.59 -19.21 -6.24
N SER A 74 -3.34 -18.15 -5.92
CA SER A 74 -4.79 -18.20 -5.66
C SER A 74 -5.65 -17.91 -6.90
N TRP A 75 -5.06 -17.49 -8.01
CA TRP A 75 -5.78 -17.23 -9.25
C TRP A 75 -6.08 -18.52 -10.02
N LYS A 76 -7.35 -18.68 -10.39
CA LYS A 76 -7.80 -19.70 -11.32
C LYS A 76 -8.28 -19.05 -12.61
N LYS A 77 -7.75 -19.48 -13.76
CA LYS A 77 -8.14 -18.94 -15.07
C LYS A 77 -9.59 -19.31 -15.39
N GLU A 78 -10.37 -18.31 -15.81
CA GLU A 78 -11.73 -18.48 -16.30
C GLU A 78 -11.77 -18.36 -17.83
N SER A 79 -11.16 -17.33 -18.40
CA SER A 79 -11.09 -17.13 -19.85
C SER A 79 -9.88 -16.29 -20.28
N ASP A 80 -9.50 -16.44 -21.54
CA ASP A 80 -8.58 -15.53 -22.22
C ASP A 80 -9.34 -14.26 -22.65
N ILE A 81 -8.64 -13.12 -22.63
CA ILE A 81 -9.19 -11.82 -23.05
C ILE A 81 -8.29 -11.26 -24.14
N ASP A 82 -8.91 -10.91 -25.27
CA ASP A 82 -8.31 -10.11 -26.34
C ASP A 82 -9.37 -9.10 -26.79
N ALA A 83 -9.16 -7.82 -26.52
CA ALA A 83 -10.15 -6.77 -26.76
C ALA A 83 -9.52 -5.53 -27.40
N GLY A 84 -10.34 -4.77 -28.14
CA GLY A 84 -9.94 -3.52 -28.79
C GLY A 84 -9.63 -2.39 -27.81
N SER A 85 -10.11 -2.48 -26.57
CA SER A 85 -9.87 -1.50 -25.51
C SER A 85 -10.10 -2.10 -24.11
N LEU A 86 -9.67 -1.36 -23.07
CA LEU A 86 -9.95 -1.73 -21.68
C LEU A 86 -11.45 -1.75 -21.38
N ASP A 87 -12.22 -0.78 -21.88
CA ASP A 87 -13.67 -0.72 -21.67
C ASP A 87 -14.38 -1.93 -22.29
N GLU A 88 -13.94 -2.36 -23.47
CA GLU A 88 -14.44 -3.57 -24.12
C GLU A 88 -14.10 -4.83 -23.32
N ALA A 89 -12.88 -4.97 -22.80
CA ALA A 89 -12.51 -6.09 -21.92
C ALA A 89 -13.36 -6.12 -20.63
N ILE A 90 -13.64 -4.95 -20.05
CA ILE A 90 -14.51 -4.83 -18.88
C ILE A 90 -15.95 -5.24 -19.22
N ALA A 91 -16.47 -4.83 -20.37
CA ALA A 91 -17.82 -5.18 -20.82
C ALA A 91 -17.99 -6.68 -21.14
N LEU A 92 -16.95 -7.33 -21.66
CA LEU A 92 -16.98 -8.74 -22.07
C LEU A 92 -16.69 -9.74 -20.94
N SER A 93 -16.30 -9.26 -19.76
CA SER A 93 -15.84 -10.12 -18.67
C SER A 93 -16.91 -10.38 -17.60
N PRO A 94 -16.77 -11.46 -16.81
CA PRO A 94 -17.66 -11.73 -15.68
C PRO A 94 -17.63 -10.62 -14.61
N GLU A 95 -18.75 -10.41 -13.95
CA GLU A 95 -18.88 -9.55 -12.77
C GLU A 95 -19.39 -10.36 -11.56
N SER A 96 -19.15 -9.85 -10.35
CA SER A 96 -19.69 -10.44 -9.13
C SER A 96 -21.21 -10.26 -9.06
N SER A 97 -21.87 -10.93 -8.12
CA SER A 97 -23.32 -10.82 -7.88
C SER A 97 -23.82 -9.43 -7.47
N VAL A 98 -22.89 -8.49 -7.21
CA VAL A 98 -23.14 -7.09 -6.88
C VAL A 98 -22.63 -6.12 -7.96
N GLY A 99 -22.19 -6.62 -9.11
CA GLY A 99 -21.74 -5.80 -10.24
C GLY A 99 -20.32 -5.24 -10.08
N GLN A 100 -19.42 -6.00 -9.45
CA GLN A 100 -18.03 -5.58 -9.24
C GLN A 100 -17.05 -6.56 -9.88
N LYS A 101 -15.90 -6.05 -10.33
CA LYS A 101 -14.72 -6.86 -10.67
C LYS A 101 -13.45 -6.07 -10.43
N PHE A 102 -12.37 -6.77 -10.15
CA PHE A 102 -11.04 -6.18 -10.06
C PHE A 102 -10.44 -6.04 -11.45
N VAL A 103 -9.70 -4.96 -11.68
CA VAL A 103 -8.99 -4.70 -12.93
C VAL A 103 -7.53 -4.45 -12.59
N PHE A 104 -6.66 -5.34 -13.05
CA PHE A 104 -5.22 -5.29 -12.86
C PHE A 104 -4.55 -5.28 -14.24
N VAL A 105 -3.98 -4.14 -14.61
CA VAL A 105 -3.52 -3.88 -15.99
C VAL A 105 -2.10 -3.35 -16.00
N TYR A 106 -1.23 -3.96 -16.82
CA TYR A 106 0.08 -3.41 -17.13
C TYR A 106 -0.04 -2.33 -18.20
N ARG A 107 0.26 -1.08 -17.84
CA ARG A 107 0.16 0.12 -18.67
C ARG A 107 1.38 1.01 -18.44
N VAL A 108 2.00 1.49 -19.52
CA VAL A 108 3.10 2.49 -19.46
C VAL A 108 4.22 2.09 -18.48
N ASN A 109 4.70 0.85 -18.62
CA ASN A 109 5.79 0.26 -17.82
C ASN A 109 5.48 0.03 -16.33
N GLU A 110 4.21 -0.04 -15.95
CA GLU A 110 3.82 -0.36 -14.58
C GLU A 110 2.50 -1.13 -14.48
N TRP A 111 2.31 -1.76 -13.34
CA TRP A 111 1.04 -2.37 -12.99
C TRP A 111 0.12 -1.38 -12.28
N MET A 112 -1.09 -1.26 -12.82
CA MET A 112 -2.18 -0.48 -12.27
C MET A 112 -3.28 -1.42 -11.78
N TRP A 113 -3.96 -1.04 -10.70
CA TRP A 113 -5.08 -1.80 -10.16
C TRP A 113 -6.26 -0.90 -9.82
N GLY A 114 -7.45 -1.47 -9.83
CA GLY A 114 -8.66 -0.78 -9.41
C GLY A 114 -9.84 -1.74 -9.32
N ILE A 115 -10.94 -1.25 -8.74
CA ILE A 115 -12.21 -1.96 -8.70
C ILE A 115 -13.13 -1.27 -9.68
N TRP A 116 -13.60 -2.00 -10.69
CA TRP A 116 -14.67 -1.52 -11.55
C TRP A 116 -16.01 -1.82 -10.89
N ASN A 117 -16.83 -0.77 -10.73
CA ASN A 117 -18.19 -0.87 -10.23
C ASN A 117 -19.17 -0.58 -11.37
N ASN A 118 -20.00 -1.56 -11.72
CA ASN A 118 -20.99 -1.46 -12.79
C ASN A 118 -21.99 -0.33 -12.47
N PRO A 119 -22.04 0.74 -13.29
CA PRO A 119 -22.90 1.88 -13.02
C PRO A 119 -24.40 1.54 -13.11
N ASP A 120 -24.75 0.53 -13.90
CA ASP A 120 -26.12 0.16 -14.25
C ASP A 120 -26.64 -1.06 -13.48
N HIS A 121 -25.86 -1.59 -12.52
CA HIS A 121 -26.22 -2.82 -11.83
C HIS A 121 -27.47 -2.65 -10.95
N PRO A 122 -28.46 -3.56 -11.03
CA PRO A 122 -29.76 -3.40 -10.37
C PRO A 122 -29.69 -3.45 -8.83
N LYS A 123 -28.66 -4.07 -8.26
CA LYS A 123 -28.46 -4.14 -6.80
C LYS A 123 -27.53 -3.05 -6.25
N ARG A 124 -27.24 -2.01 -7.04
CA ARG A 124 -26.32 -0.94 -6.66
C ARG A 124 -26.86 -0.18 -5.45
N SER A 125 -26.12 -0.20 -4.35
CA SER A 125 -26.44 0.58 -3.15
C SER A 125 -26.09 2.06 -3.35
N GLU A 126 -26.69 2.96 -2.55
CA GLU A 126 -26.34 4.39 -2.56
C GLU A 126 -24.84 4.62 -2.30
N ALA A 127 -24.22 3.83 -1.42
CA ALA A 127 -22.79 3.91 -1.14
C ALA A 127 -21.92 3.67 -2.40
N LEU A 128 -22.36 2.81 -3.32
CA LEU A 128 -21.64 2.52 -4.56
C LEU A 128 -21.91 3.53 -5.68
N LYS A 129 -22.82 4.51 -5.49
CA LYS A 129 -23.09 5.53 -6.52
C LYS A 129 -21.91 6.44 -6.78
N HIS A 130 -21.20 6.83 -5.73
CA HIS A 130 -20.03 7.69 -5.81
C HIS A 130 -18.77 6.97 -6.31
N LEU A 131 -18.80 5.63 -6.38
CA LEU A 131 -17.68 4.78 -6.80
C LEU A 131 -17.88 4.18 -8.20
N ALA A 132 -18.74 4.77 -9.03
CA ALA A 132 -19.06 4.28 -10.38
C ALA A 132 -17.83 4.16 -11.28
N GLY A 133 -17.79 3.13 -12.12
CA GLY A 133 -16.73 2.99 -13.12
C GLY A 133 -15.43 2.46 -12.52
N LEU A 134 -14.31 2.80 -13.15
CA LEU A 134 -12.97 2.34 -12.78
C LEU A 134 -12.06 3.53 -12.55
N GLU A 135 -11.44 3.59 -11.37
CA GLU A 135 -10.29 4.42 -11.07
C GLU A 135 -9.07 3.50 -10.89
N LEU A 136 -8.05 3.70 -11.71
CA LEU A 136 -6.81 2.92 -11.66
C LEU A 136 -5.76 3.64 -10.81
N ARG A 137 -5.10 2.89 -9.93
CA ARG A 137 -4.01 3.34 -9.07
C ARG A 137 -2.78 2.48 -9.29
N SER A 138 -1.60 3.05 -9.14
CA SER A 138 -0.37 2.27 -9.24
C SER A 138 -0.28 1.26 -8.10
N VAL A 139 0.01 0.00 -8.42
CA VAL A 139 0.25 -1.04 -7.39
C VAL A 139 1.52 -0.71 -6.61
N ALA A 140 2.57 -0.27 -7.30
CA ALA A 140 3.84 0.04 -6.68
C ALA A 140 3.73 1.22 -5.71
N ASP A 141 2.93 2.23 -6.06
CA ASP A 141 2.84 3.44 -5.24
C ASP A 141 1.94 3.23 -4.01
N PHE A 142 1.05 2.23 -4.04
CA PHE A 142 0.20 1.89 -2.89
C PHE A 142 0.80 0.78 -2.02
N HIS A 143 1.42 -0.24 -2.62
CA HIS A 143 1.92 -1.42 -1.91
C HIS A 143 3.45 -1.51 -1.81
N GLY A 144 4.19 -0.54 -2.37
CA GLY A 144 5.65 -0.55 -2.35
C GLY A 144 6.29 -1.65 -3.19
N THR A 145 5.62 -2.15 -4.23
CA THR A 145 6.20 -3.18 -5.09
C THR A 145 7.32 -2.62 -5.97
N ARG A 146 8.18 -3.51 -6.44
CA ARG A 146 9.20 -3.20 -7.46
C ARG A 146 8.53 -2.59 -8.71
N VAL A 147 9.29 -1.76 -9.42
CA VAL A 147 8.88 -1.13 -10.68
C VAL A 147 9.88 -1.42 -11.80
N SER A 148 9.45 -1.23 -13.05
CA SER A 148 10.34 -1.32 -14.21
C SER A 148 11.51 -0.35 -14.12
N ALA A 149 12.61 -0.67 -14.81
CA ALA A 149 13.74 0.24 -14.99
C ALA A 149 13.31 1.59 -15.58
N ALA A 150 12.36 1.58 -16.52
CA ALA A 150 11.83 2.79 -17.15
C ALA A 150 11.07 3.69 -16.15
N LYS A 151 10.15 3.15 -15.34
CA LYS A 151 9.43 3.92 -14.31
C LYS A 151 10.39 4.42 -13.23
N ARG A 152 11.31 3.57 -12.79
CA ARG A 152 12.35 3.94 -11.82
C ARG A 152 13.23 5.09 -12.27
N ALA A 153 13.60 5.14 -13.56
CA ALA A 153 14.40 6.25 -14.09
C ALA A 153 13.68 7.61 -13.99
N GLN A 154 12.34 7.60 -13.91
CA GLN A 154 11.50 8.79 -13.74
C GLN A 154 11.29 9.15 -12.27
N ARG A 155 11.55 8.21 -11.33
CA ARG A 155 11.40 8.48 -9.90
C ARG A 155 12.47 9.45 -9.41
N PRO A 156 12.09 10.46 -8.61
CA PRO A 156 13.05 11.34 -7.97
C PRO A 156 13.98 10.56 -7.04
N GLY A 157 15.23 11.03 -6.95
CA GLY A 157 16.22 10.44 -6.07
C GLY A 157 16.19 11.03 -4.66
N LEU A 158 17.10 10.53 -3.82
CA LEU A 158 17.28 10.98 -2.44
C LEU A 158 17.59 12.48 -2.33
N ASP A 159 18.18 13.10 -3.35
CA ASP A 159 18.45 14.55 -3.37
C ASP A 159 17.18 15.39 -3.25
N ASN A 160 16.07 14.95 -3.85
CA ASN A 160 14.77 15.63 -3.69
C ASN A 160 14.29 15.58 -2.23
N VAL A 161 14.49 14.43 -1.58
CA VAL A 161 14.13 14.25 -0.16
C VAL A 161 15.01 15.14 0.71
N ARG A 162 16.31 15.20 0.42
CA ARG A 162 17.26 16.06 1.14
C ARG A 162 16.89 17.54 1.02
N ALA A 163 16.36 17.97 -0.13
CA ALA A 163 15.93 19.34 -0.36
C ALA A 163 14.66 19.71 0.42
N ASN A 164 13.77 18.73 0.67
CA ASN A 164 12.43 18.98 1.19
C ASN A 164 12.18 18.49 2.63
N LYS A 165 13.12 17.75 3.23
CA LYS A 165 13.02 17.34 4.63
C LYS A 165 12.88 18.54 5.56
N THR A 166 12.10 18.40 6.64
CA THR A 166 11.98 19.44 7.67
C THR A 166 13.27 19.57 8.46
N LEU A 167 13.90 18.45 8.80
CA LEU A 167 15.15 18.40 9.57
C LEU A 167 16.12 17.37 9.01
N THR A 168 17.42 17.65 9.17
CA THR A 168 18.44 16.60 9.13
C THR A 168 18.46 15.88 10.47
N GLY A 169 18.23 14.57 10.45
CA GLY A 169 18.26 13.68 11.60
C GLY A 169 19.67 13.38 12.08
N SER A 170 19.85 13.30 13.40
CA SER A 170 21.08 12.77 13.99
C SER A 170 20.96 11.25 14.11
N TYR A 171 21.83 10.49 13.44
CA TYR A 171 21.79 9.03 13.51
C TYR A 171 21.95 8.51 14.95
N GLN A 172 22.69 9.24 15.80
CA GLN A 172 22.80 8.96 17.23
C GLN A 172 21.45 8.94 17.96
N ALA A 173 20.47 9.75 17.53
CA ALA A 173 19.15 9.73 18.13
C ALA A 173 18.39 8.42 17.82
N LEU A 174 18.59 7.86 16.62
CA LEU A 174 18.05 6.53 16.27
C LEU A 174 18.75 5.43 17.07
N GLU A 175 20.08 5.47 17.17
CA GLU A 175 20.87 4.49 17.94
C GLU A 175 20.44 4.48 19.42
N ILE A 176 20.32 5.64 20.05
CA ILE A 176 19.85 5.72 21.45
C ILE A 176 18.41 5.19 21.59
N SER A 177 17.53 5.49 20.63
CA SER A 177 16.18 4.91 20.63
C SER A 177 16.21 3.39 20.52
N ILE A 178 17.06 2.81 19.67
CA ILE A 178 17.24 1.36 19.54
C ILE A 178 17.81 0.76 20.84
N ASP A 179 18.82 1.38 21.46
CA ASP A 179 19.37 0.93 22.75
C ASP A 179 18.29 0.91 23.84
N LEU A 180 17.44 1.95 23.89
CA LEU A 180 16.32 2.05 24.83
C LEU A 180 15.25 0.98 24.56
N LEU A 181 15.04 0.61 23.30
CA LEU A 181 14.15 -0.49 22.92
C LEU A 181 14.68 -1.82 23.44
N GLU A 182 15.97 -2.10 23.24
CA GLU A 182 16.60 -3.33 23.70
C GLU A 182 16.53 -3.46 25.23
N GLN A 183 16.81 -2.38 25.95
CA GLN A 183 16.78 -2.31 27.42
C GLN A 183 15.37 -2.46 28.01
N SER A 184 14.32 -2.01 27.31
CA SER A 184 12.95 -2.02 27.85
C SER A 184 12.34 -3.42 27.91
N HIS A 185 12.82 -4.38 27.13
CA HIS A 185 12.26 -5.73 26.90
C HIS A 185 10.80 -5.80 26.40
N LEU A 186 10.04 -4.71 26.47
CA LEU A 186 8.70 -4.56 25.92
C LEU A 186 8.78 -4.43 24.39
N ARG A 187 7.85 -5.09 23.70
CA ARG A 187 7.79 -5.15 22.24
C ARG A 187 6.42 -4.74 21.72
N ALA A 188 6.31 -4.45 20.42
CA ALA A 188 5.06 -4.07 19.77
C ALA A 188 3.93 -5.07 20.03
N ARG A 189 4.24 -6.37 20.04
CA ARG A 189 3.27 -7.43 20.37
C ARG A 189 2.71 -7.37 21.80
N ASP A 190 3.40 -6.71 22.71
CA ASP A 190 3.01 -6.62 24.12
C ASP A 190 2.10 -5.41 24.30
N LYS A 191 0.82 -5.67 24.63
CA LYS A 191 -0.16 -4.59 24.83
C LYS A 191 0.29 -3.66 25.97
N GLN A 192 0.56 -2.41 25.62
CA GLN A 192 1.12 -1.40 26.53
C GLN A 192 0.73 0.02 26.09
N ASP A 193 1.20 1.03 26.81
CA ASP A 193 1.14 2.42 26.36
C ASP A 193 2.33 2.70 25.45
N TYR A 194 2.14 2.62 24.13
CA TYR A 194 3.22 2.73 23.16
C TYR A 194 3.80 4.15 23.10
N GLU A 195 2.99 5.19 23.32
CA GLU A 195 3.46 6.58 23.43
C GLU A 195 4.37 6.80 24.64
N ALA A 196 4.20 5.99 25.69
CA ALA A 196 5.03 6.05 26.88
C ALA A 196 6.34 5.27 26.75
N HIS A 197 6.49 4.45 25.69
CA HIS A 197 7.66 3.60 25.51
C HIS A 197 8.96 4.43 25.40
N PRO A 198 10.03 4.13 26.17
CA PRO A 198 11.23 4.97 26.23
C PRO A 198 11.87 5.24 24.86
N ALA A 199 11.91 4.23 23.99
CA ALA A 199 12.47 4.36 22.64
C ALA A 199 11.69 5.33 21.75
N VAL A 200 10.35 5.25 21.78
CA VAL A 200 9.44 6.11 21.00
C VAL A 200 9.52 7.54 21.52
N ARG A 201 9.42 7.69 22.86
CA ARG A 201 9.56 8.99 23.53
C ARG A 201 10.87 9.66 23.20
N HIS A 202 11.99 8.94 23.23
CA HIS A 202 13.29 9.53 22.95
C HIS A 202 13.35 10.17 21.56
N LEU A 203 12.86 9.48 20.53
CA LEU A 203 12.88 10.00 19.16
C LEU A 203 11.91 11.17 18.98
N CYS A 204 10.73 11.10 19.59
CA CYS A 204 9.75 12.19 19.58
C CYS A 204 10.25 13.42 20.35
N ASP A 205 10.89 13.23 21.50
CA ASP A 205 11.50 14.29 22.30
C ASP A 205 12.72 14.90 21.59
N TRP A 206 13.47 14.10 20.82
CA TRP A 206 14.47 14.63 19.91
C TRP A 206 13.83 15.56 18.87
N TRP A 207 12.77 15.11 18.17
CA TRP A 207 12.06 15.94 17.20
C TRP A 207 11.51 17.23 17.84
N ASN A 208 10.77 17.12 18.95
CA ASN A 208 10.13 18.25 19.61
C ASN A 208 11.12 19.33 20.09
N ARG A 209 12.39 18.97 20.32
CA ARG A 209 13.45 19.93 20.67
C ARG A 209 14.01 20.68 19.46
N HIS A 210 14.00 20.09 18.27
CA HIS A 210 14.68 20.61 17.09
C HIS A 210 13.74 21.13 16.01
N ALA A 211 12.49 20.66 15.98
CA ALA A 211 11.51 21.02 14.97
C ALA A 211 11.17 22.52 15.00
N PRO A 212 10.69 23.10 13.89
CA PRO A 212 10.14 24.45 13.86
C PRO A 212 9.03 24.65 14.89
N GLU A 213 8.80 25.90 15.29
CA GLU A 213 7.64 26.25 16.11
C GLU A 213 6.35 25.86 15.38
N GLY A 214 5.39 25.29 16.10
CA GLY A 214 4.16 24.72 15.54
C GLY A 214 4.23 23.22 15.23
N SER A 215 5.43 22.64 15.10
CA SER A 215 5.63 21.21 14.80
C SER A 215 6.13 20.38 15.98
N ARG A 216 6.15 20.93 17.20
CA ARG A 216 6.79 20.33 18.39
C ARG A 216 5.84 19.50 19.27
N GLU A 217 4.83 18.89 18.67
CA GLU A 217 3.82 18.09 19.38
C GLU A 217 3.84 16.62 18.97
N ALA A 218 5.00 16.09 18.58
CA ALA A 218 5.14 14.69 18.21
C ALA A 218 5.07 13.77 19.43
N SER A 219 4.31 12.69 19.30
CA SER A 219 4.30 11.54 20.22
C SER A 219 4.37 10.20 19.48
N VAL A 220 4.35 10.24 18.15
CA VAL A 220 4.32 9.11 17.24
C VAL A 220 5.33 9.38 16.13
N VAL A 221 5.99 8.34 15.68
CA VAL A 221 6.93 8.37 14.55
C VAL A 221 6.71 7.16 13.64
N ARG A 222 6.59 7.39 12.33
CA ARG A 222 6.60 6.33 11.31
C ARG A 222 7.96 6.30 10.64
N LEU A 223 8.54 5.12 10.53
CA LEU A 223 9.91 4.93 10.06
C LEU A 223 9.91 4.23 8.72
N TYR A 224 10.78 4.70 7.84
CA TYR A 224 10.94 4.16 6.51
C TYR A 224 12.43 4.08 6.15
N VAL A 225 12.82 3.07 5.38
CA VAL A 225 14.20 2.86 4.93
C VAL A 225 14.31 3.07 3.43
N TRP A 226 15.29 3.86 3.02
CA TRP A 226 15.56 4.13 1.61
C TRP A 226 16.02 2.86 0.88
N ASN A 227 15.34 2.55 -0.21
CA ASN A 227 15.72 1.52 -1.16
C ASN A 227 16.27 2.20 -2.41
N GLU A 228 17.61 2.18 -2.55
CA GLU A 228 18.29 2.76 -3.70
C GLU A 228 17.87 2.09 -5.02
N THR A 229 17.60 0.78 -4.98
CA THR A 229 17.25 0.02 -6.18
C THR A 229 15.92 0.47 -6.74
N ASP A 230 14.91 0.73 -5.92
CA ASP A 230 13.55 1.09 -6.37
C ASP A 230 13.22 2.60 -6.25
N ARG A 231 14.15 3.36 -5.67
CA ARG A 231 14.04 4.81 -5.38
C ARG A 231 12.80 5.17 -4.58
N ILE A 232 12.54 4.41 -3.52
CA ILE A 232 11.43 4.60 -2.59
C ILE A 232 11.90 4.36 -1.17
N PHE A 233 11.09 4.82 -0.22
CA PHE A 233 11.22 4.50 1.18
C PHE A 233 10.28 3.35 1.54
N ASN A 234 10.85 2.18 1.82
CA ASN A 234 10.08 1.04 2.32
C ASN A 234 9.63 1.32 3.75
N ALA A 235 8.34 1.19 4.03
CA ALA A 235 7.85 1.30 5.40
C ALA A 235 8.45 0.19 6.26
N CYS A 236 8.87 0.57 7.48
CA CYS A 236 9.32 -0.41 8.45
C CYS A 236 8.13 -1.24 8.98
N ASP A 237 6.94 -0.65 9.04
CA ASP A 237 5.70 -1.36 9.34
C ASP A 237 5.10 -2.02 8.07
N PRO A 238 4.66 -3.29 8.12
CA PRO A 238 4.09 -3.98 6.95
C PRO A 238 2.68 -3.55 6.55
N GLU A 239 1.92 -2.85 7.41
CA GLU A 239 0.59 -2.34 7.07
C GLU A 239 0.66 -0.96 6.39
N GLU A 240 1.77 -0.26 6.58
CA GLU A 240 2.05 1.05 6.00
C GLU A 240 2.50 0.99 4.53
N PRO A 241 2.00 1.90 3.66
CA PRO A 241 2.46 2.00 2.28
C PRO A 241 3.89 2.54 2.21
N ALA A 242 4.61 2.20 1.15
CA ALA A 242 5.91 2.81 0.86
C ALA A 242 5.75 4.30 0.52
N ALA A 243 6.77 5.10 0.85
CA ALA A 243 6.78 6.53 0.54
C ALA A 243 7.67 6.82 -0.69
N GLN A 244 7.17 7.68 -1.59
CA GLN A 244 7.93 8.15 -2.74
C GLN A 244 8.66 9.46 -2.45
N ALA A 245 9.78 9.69 -3.12
CA ALA A 245 10.60 10.87 -2.90
C ALA A 245 9.91 12.20 -3.26
N ASP A 246 8.98 12.20 -4.23
CA ASP A 246 8.16 13.37 -4.60
C ASP A 246 7.01 13.65 -3.62
N GLN A 247 6.61 12.68 -2.80
CA GLN A 247 5.60 12.90 -1.76
C GLN A 247 6.12 13.77 -0.61
N MET A 248 7.44 13.94 -0.50
CA MET A 248 8.07 14.69 0.60
C MET A 248 7.65 16.15 0.65
N ASP A 249 7.35 16.77 -0.50
CA ASP A 249 6.86 18.15 -0.57
C ASP A 249 5.54 18.32 0.21
N ALA A 250 4.77 17.24 0.36
CA ALA A 250 3.51 17.22 1.07
C ALA A 250 3.63 16.79 2.54
N TRP A 251 4.83 16.42 3.03
CA TRP A 251 5.05 15.83 4.36
C TRP A 251 5.75 16.83 5.30
N PRO A 252 5.00 17.66 6.05
CA PRO A 252 5.56 18.83 6.74
C PRO A 252 6.38 18.50 7.99
N SER A 253 6.24 17.28 8.54
CA SER A 253 6.83 16.86 9.81
C SER A 253 7.75 15.65 9.64
N CYS A 254 8.80 15.78 8.81
CA CYS A 254 9.71 14.67 8.53
C CYS A 254 11.20 15.01 8.79
N ALA A 255 11.98 14.02 9.19
CA ALA A 255 13.43 14.13 9.31
C ALA A 255 14.13 12.98 8.56
N LEU A 256 15.24 13.30 7.90
CA LEU A 256 16.08 12.33 7.18
C LEU A 256 17.36 12.05 7.95
N PHE A 257 17.59 10.81 8.34
CA PHE A 257 18.73 10.34 9.10
C PHE A 257 19.70 9.63 8.16
N GLU A 258 20.90 10.19 8.03
CA GLU A 258 21.95 9.70 7.13
C GLU A 258 23.25 9.54 7.91
N HIS A 259 23.91 8.38 7.75
CA HIS A 259 25.27 8.15 8.25
C HIS A 259 26.00 7.18 7.32
N PRO A 260 27.28 7.43 6.96
CA PRO A 260 28.05 6.52 6.13
C PRO A 260 28.06 5.09 6.70
N GLY A 261 27.80 4.11 5.85
CA GLY A 261 27.75 2.68 6.25
C GLY A 261 26.48 2.25 6.97
N MET A 262 25.52 3.17 7.16
CA MET A 262 24.21 2.88 7.76
C MET A 262 23.09 3.11 6.72
N PRO A 263 21.95 2.41 6.84
CA PRO A 263 20.79 2.66 5.99
C PRO A 263 20.29 4.09 6.15
N THR A 264 19.83 4.70 5.04
CA THR A 264 19.19 6.02 5.12
C THR A 264 17.75 5.86 5.60
N VAL A 265 17.40 6.54 6.69
CA VAL A 265 16.09 6.41 7.35
C VAL A 265 15.31 7.71 7.27
N LEU A 266 14.08 7.64 6.80
CA LEU A 266 13.10 8.73 6.88
C LEU A 266 12.19 8.49 8.10
N ALA A 267 12.05 9.50 8.94
CA ALA A 267 11.11 9.49 10.06
C ALA A 267 10.05 10.56 9.87
N CYS A 268 8.78 10.17 9.98
CA CYS A 268 7.63 11.07 9.88
C CYS A 268 6.95 11.16 11.24
N PHE A 269 6.80 12.38 11.74
CA PHE A 269 6.36 12.64 13.10
C PHE A 269 4.89 13.06 13.13
N TYR A 270 4.15 12.44 14.03
CA TYR A 270 2.72 12.61 14.20
C TYR A 270 2.40 12.97 15.64
N ARG A 271 1.26 13.62 15.82
CA ARG A 271 0.69 13.89 17.13
C ARG A 271 0.19 12.59 17.75
N GLY A 272 0.20 12.54 19.08
CA GLY A 272 -0.35 11.43 19.84
C GLY A 272 -1.89 11.37 19.86
N ARG A 273 -2.41 10.26 20.38
CA ARG A 273 -3.83 9.91 20.52
C ARG A 273 -4.70 11.00 21.13
N ARG A 274 -4.15 11.83 22.02
CA ARG A 274 -4.88 12.97 22.61
C ARG A 274 -5.38 14.00 21.59
N PHE A 275 -4.83 13.98 20.37
CA PHE A 275 -5.22 14.86 19.27
C PHE A 275 -6.09 14.19 18.23
N ASN A 276 -6.25 12.86 18.27
CA ASN A 276 -7.10 12.12 17.34
C ASN A 276 -8.55 12.62 17.43
N LYS A 277 -9.24 12.63 16.28
CA LYS A 277 -10.63 13.10 16.21
C LYS A 277 -11.47 12.15 15.38
N ASP A 278 -12.68 11.89 15.85
CA ASP A 278 -13.73 11.27 15.06
C ASP A 278 -14.06 12.20 13.88
N ASP A 279 -14.07 11.66 12.67
CA ASP A 279 -14.42 12.41 11.46
C ASP A 279 -15.93 12.43 11.17
N GLY A 280 -16.72 11.75 12.00
CA GLY A 280 -18.17 11.65 11.90
C GLY A 280 -18.67 10.63 10.88
N THR A 281 -17.77 9.86 10.28
CA THR A 281 -18.08 8.86 9.25
C THR A 281 -17.66 7.44 9.63
N GLY A 282 -17.32 7.23 10.91
CA GLY A 282 -16.82 5.95 11.42
C GLY A 282 -15.31 5.77 11.23
N TYR A 283 -14.58 6.86 11.03
CA TYR A 283 -13.12 6.86 10.95
C TYR A 283 -12.52 7.88 11.93
N THR A 284 -11.26 7.67 12.25
CA THR A 284 -10.46 8.54 13.12
C THR A 284 -9.43 9.30 12.29
N THR A 285 -9.51 10.63 12.31
CA THR A 285 -8.50 11.52 11.76
C THR A 285 -7.26 11.57 12.66
N VAL A 286 -6.09 11.27 12.07
CA VAL A 286 -4.77 11.45 12.68
C VAL A 286 -4.07 12.69 12.12
N PHE A 287 -3.16 13.27 12.91
CA PHE A 287 -2.53 14.56 12.60
C PHE A 287 -1.01 14.44 12.59
N ALA A 288 -0.35 15.07 11.63
CA ALA A 288 1.10 15.26 11.65
C ALA A 288 1.51 16.16 12.82
N ALA A 289 2.79 16.18 13.19
CA ALA A 289 3.27 16.95 14.34
C ALA A 289 2.98 18.46 14.22
N ASP A 290 2.91 19.01 13.01
CA ASP A 290 2.50 20.39 12.71
C ASP A 290 0.98 20.65 12.84
N GLY A 291 0.17 19.60 12.99
CA GLY A 291 -1.28 19.68 13.10
C GLY A 291 -2.03 19.59 11.77
N SER A 292 -1.35 19.38 10.65
CA SER A 292 -1.99 19.03 9.39
C SER A 292 -2.65 17.65 9.47
N LYS A 293 -3.77 17.47 8.76
CA LYS A 293 -4.50 16.20 8.68
C LYS A 293 -3.74 15.25 7.75
N VAL A 294 -3.55 14.00 8.15
CA VAL A 294 -2.84 13.02 7.31
C VAL A 294 -3.78 11.93 6.78
N THR A 295 -4.41 11.16 7.66
CA THR A 295 -5.22 10.00 7.26
C THR A 295 -6.47 9.85 8.12
N SER A 296 -7.47 9.14 7.59
CA SER A 296 -8.61 8.62 8.36
C SER A 296 -8.46 7.10 8.53
N VAL A 297 -8.34 6.63 9.76
CA VAL A 297 -8.22 5.20 10.11
C VAL A 297 -9.61 4.66 10.39
N GLY A 298 -9.96 3.50 9.84
CA GLY A 298 -11.30 2.88 9.99
C GLY A 298 -11.54 2.23 11.35
N LEU A 299 -11.20 2.92 12.43
CA LEU A 299 -11.33 2.48 13.83
C LEU A 299 -11.83 3.63 14.69
N ASP A 300 -12.44 3.29 15.83
CA ASP A 300 -12.87 4.28 16.82
C ASP A 300 -11.68 4.99 17.46
N VAL A 301 -11.86 6.26 17.84
CA VAL A 301 -10.78 7.12 18.39
C VAL A 301 -10.08 6.49 19.59
N ALA A 302 -10.82 5.76 20.41
CA ALA A 302 -10.30 5.09 21.61
C ALA A 302 -9.43 3.85 21.29
N GLU A 303 -9.55 3.31 20.08
CA GLU A 303 -8.83 2.12 19.61
C GLU A 303 -7.59 2.46 18.80
N VAL A 304 -7.49 3.70 18.29
CA VAL A 304 -6.34 4.16 17.50
C VAL A 304 -5.16 4.55 18.40
N ASP A 305 -4.12 3.72 18.37
CA ASP A 305 -2.81 4.00 18.98
C ASP A 305 -1.70 3.85 17.95
N GLU A 306 -1.44 4.92 17.21
CA GLU A 306 -0.45 4.95 16.12
C GLU A 306 1.00 4.77 16.62
N ALA A 307 1.27 4.98 17.91
CA ALA A 307 2.61 4.75 18.47
C ALA A 307 3.00 3.26 18.46
N TYR A 308 2.02 2.35 18.32
CA TYR A 308 2.27 0.94 18.01
C TYR A 308 3.18 0.78 16.79
N TYR A 309 2.88 1.49 15.70
CA TYR A 309 3.65 1.44 14.46
C TYR A 309 5.05 2.05 14.61
N SER A 310 5.22 3.01 15.52
CA SER A 310 6.54 3.51 15.90
C SER A 310 7.43 2.42 16.48
N LEU A 311 6.84 1.56 17.33
CA LEU A 311 7.57 0.50 17.98
C LEU A 311 7.94 -0.61 16.99
N ILE A 312 7.02 -1.01 16.10
CA ILE A 312 7.33 -1.92 14.99
C ILE A 312 8.48 -1.37 14.15
N GLY A 313 8.43 -0.08 13.82
CA GLY A 313 9.46 0.55 13.02
C GLY A 313 10.84 0.46 13.65
N LEU A 314 10.93 0.75 14.95
CA LEU A 314 12.17 0.68 15.72
C LEU A 314 12.67 -0.77 15.87
N GLU A 315 11.77 -1.73 16.09
CA GLU A 315 12.13 -3.16 16.14
C GLU A 315 12.76 -3.61 14.83
N ARG A 316 12.15 -3.25 13.70
CA ARG A 316 12.69 -3.62 12.40
C ARG A 316 14.04 -2.96 12.11
N LEU A 317 14.24 -1.70 12.52
CA LEU A 317 15.55 -1.04 12.39
C LEU A 317 16.62 -1.69 13.28
N ALA A 318 16.25 -2.18 14.46
CA ALA A 318 17.16 -2.85 15.39
C ALA A 318 17.68 -4.19 14.83
N GLU A 319 16.93 -4.84 13.95
CA GLU A 319 17.34 -6.05 13.23
C GLU A 319 18.37 -5.77 12.10
N HIS A 320 19.30 -4.83 12.32
CA HIS A 320 20.33 -4.24 11.42
C HIS A 320 20.70 -5.01 10.12
N ASP A 321 20.79 -6.34 10.17
CA ASP A 321 21.03 -7.22 9.02
C ASP A 321 19.93 -7.17 7.93
N VAL A 322 18.71 -6.72 8.23
CA VAL A 322 17.60 -6.63 7.26
C VAL A 322 17.86 -5.58 6.16
N PHE A 323 18.76 -4.62 6.41
CA PHE A 323 19.03 -3.50 5.50
C PHE A 323 20.48 -3.41 5.01
N ALA A 324 21.33 -4.38 5.38
CA ALA A 324 22.68 -4.51 4.84
C ALA A 324 22.60 -5.13 3.43
N VAL A 325 22.44 -4.29 2.40
CA VAL A 325 22.59 -4.65 0.98
C VAL A 325 23.59 -3.71 0.32
#